data_AF-A0A8T5XUI8-F1
#
_entry.id   AF-A0A8T5XUI8-F1
#
_cell.length_a   1.000
_cell.length_b   1.000
_cell.length_c   1.000
_cell.angle_alpha   90.00
_cell.angle_beta   90.00
_cell.angle_gamma   90.00
#
_symmetry.space_group_name_H-M   'P 1'
#
loop_
_entity.id
_entity.type
_entity.pdbx_description
1 polymer ?
#
loop_
_entity_poly.entity_id
_entity_poly.type
_entity_poly.pdbx_seq_one_letter_code
_entity_poly.pdbx_strand_id
1 'polypeptide(L)'
;QGKTAMGMFMMFVIMFVGNEMALLLEDKKLKTFTRAFTAPLKNYEMALGQLIANTLLGSLQILIFLFFTTVIFKVNWGVSIAYMFLILFIFMITAIGFAIGLAGIIKESEKYNMILMLIALVTSFLGGSFFPLENLNKLINKISNFIPQRWVIDAFVKLSEGGTISDIYTNILVLILFGIVLFTFGIKSLKPNLEDL
;
A
#
# COMPACT_ATOMS: atom_id res chain seq x y z
N GLN A 1 -10.75 14.27 12.54
CA GLN A 1 -9.28 14.28 12.75
C GLN A 1 -8.66 12.91 12.48
N GLY A 2 -9.22 11.79 12.96
CA GLY A 2 -8.70 10.43 12.69
C GLY A 2 -8.59 10.05 11.21
N LYS A 3 -9.58 10.39 10.37
CA LYS A 3 -9.57 10.06 8.92
C LYS A 3 -8.33 10.62 8.19
N THR A 4 -7.94 11.85 8.50
CA THR A 4 -6.78 12.50 7.87
C THR A 4 -5.47 11.88 8.32
N ALA A 5 -5.34 11.55 9.61
CA ALA A 5 -4.18 10.84 10.13
C ALA A 5 -4.03 9.46 9.46
N MET A 6 -5.13 8.74 9.24
CA MET A 6 -5.11 7.47 8.51
C MET A 6 -4.67 7.63 7.05
N GLY A 7 -5.17 8.65 6.35
CA GLY A 7 -4.75 8.92 4.98
C GLY A 7 -3.27 9.23 4.85
N MET A 8 -2.75 10.09 5.73
CA MET A 8 -1.32 10.38 5.78
C MET A 8 -0.52 9.11 6.07
N PHE A 9 -0.96 8.29 7.00
CA PHE A 9 -0.30 7.02 7.30
C PHE A 9 -0.33 6.05 6.11
N MET A 10 -1.44 5.94 5.38
CA MET A 10 -1.52 5.14 4.15
C MET A 10 -0.56 5.64 3.06
N MET A 11 -0.34 6.95 2.95
CA MET A 11 0.70 7.50 2.05
C MET A 11 2.09 7.03 2.48
N PHE A 12 2.39 7.07 3.78
CA PHE A 12 3.66 6.57 4.31
C PHE A 12 3.85 5.07 4.05
N VAL A 13 2.79 4.26 4.15
CA VAL A 13 2.86 2.82 3.83
C VAL A 13 3.21 2.61 2.35
N ILE A 14 2.52 3.30 1.42
CA ILE A 14 2.81 3.19 -0.02
C ILE A 14 4.25 3.63 -0.31
N MET A 15 4.68 4.76 0.25
CA MET A 15 6.04 5.26 0.06
C MET A 15 7.10 4.33 0.66
N PHE A 16 6.85 3.75 1.83
CA PHE A 16 7.78 2.84 2.49
C PHE A 16 8.03 1.61 1.62
N VAL A 17 6.95 0.92 1.24
CA VAL A 17 6.99 -0.25 0.34
C VAL A 17 7.61 0.11 -1.01
N GLY A 18 7.31 1.32 -1.49
CA GLY A 18 7.88 1.91 -2.69
C GLY A 18 9.39 2.02 -2.67
N ASN A 19 9.92 2.70 -1.66
CA ASN A 19 11.34 2.96 -1.54
C ASN A 19 12.15 1.66 -1.43
N GLU A 20 11.64 0.66 -0.70
CA GLU A 20 12.29 -0.67 -0.68
C GLU A 20 12.37 -1.29 -2.08
N MET A 21 11.29 -1.20 -2.86
CA MET A 21 11.30 -1.72 -4.23
C MET A 21 12.24 -0.92 -5.15
N ALA A 22 12.31 0.39 -4.99
CA ALA A 22 13.22 1.26 -5.74
C ALA A 22 14.69 0.95 -5.45
N LEU A 23 15.01 0.68 -4.19
CA LEU A 23 16.35 0.27 -3.75
C LEU A 23 16.74 -1.06 -4.38
N LEU A 24 15.83 -2.04 -4.41
CA LEU A 24 16.06 -3.30 -5.13
C LEU A 24 16.25 -3.13 -6.65
N LEU A 25 15.54 -2.19 -7.28
CA LEU A 25 15.74 -1.86 -8.69
C LEU A 25 17.10 -1.21 -8.94
N GLU A 26 17.58 -0.38 -8.01
CA GLU A 26 18.87 0.29 -8.08
C GLU A 26 20.03 -0.71 -7.90
N ASP A 27 19.92 -1.60 -6.91
CA ASP A 27 20.87 -2.69 -6.68
C ASP A 27 21.03 -3.59 -7.90
N LYS A 28 19.93 -3.88 -8.60
CA LYS A 28 19.95 -4.61 -9.88
C LYS A 28 20.70 -3.86 -10.98
N LYS A 29 20.51 -2.54 -11.07
CA LYS A 29 21.09 -1.70 -12.13
C LYS A 29 22.58 -1.47 -11.95
N LEU A 30 23.02 -1.19 -10.73
CA LEU A 30 24.39 -0.76 -10.46
C LEU A 30 25.42 -1.88 -10.71
N LYS A 31 25.00 -3.13 -10.96
CA LYS A 31 25.90 -4.29 -11.12
C LYS A 31 26.96 -4.37 -10.02
N THR A 32 26.77 -3.72 -8.86
CA THR A 32 27.77 -3.70 -7.77
C THR A 32 27.97 -5.11 -7.17
N PHE A 33 27.05 -6.03 -7.50
CA PHE A 33 27.20 -7.48 -7.42
C PHE A 33 27.94 -8.12 -8.61
N THR A 34 28.99 -7.50 -9.17
CA THR A 34 29.78 -8.12 -10.27
C THR A 34 30.49 -9.42 -9.82
N ARG A 35 30.41 -9.87 -8.56
CA ARG A 35 30.95 -11.17 -8.14
C ARG A 35 30.17 -12.04 -7.15
N ALA A 36 29.14 -11.56 -6.45
CA ALA A 36 28.57 -12.37 -5.35
C ALA A 36 27.25 -13.10 -5.65
N PHE A 37 26.42 -12.68 -6.61
CA PHE A 37 25.15 -13.37 -6.89
C PHE A 37 24.84 -13.41 -8.40
N THR A 38 25.47 -14.36 -9.08
CA THR A 38 25.08 -14.90 -10.40
C THR A 38 23.82 -15.77 -10.31
N ALA A 39 22.83 -15.39 -9.50
CA ALA A 39 21.55 -16.08 -9.45
C ALA A 39 20.54 -15.29 -10.29
N PRO A 40 20.08 -15.81 -11.44
CA PRO A 40 18.92 -15.25 -12.13
C PRO A 40 17.70 -15.47 -11.24
N LEU A 41 17.46 -14.56 -10.29
CA LEU A 41 16.28 -14.59 -9.43
C LEU A 41 15.06 -14.49 -10.33
N LYS A 42 14.22 -15.52 -10.28
CA LYS A 42 12.99 -15.53 -11.06
C LYS A 42 12.07 -14.44 -10.51
N ASN A 43 11.27 -13.84 -11.37
CA ASN A 43 10.39 -12.72 -11.00
C ASN A 43 9.48 -13.02 -9.81
N TYR A 44 9.04 -14.27 -9.66
CA TYR A 44 8.23 -14.69 -8.51
C TYR A 44 9.03 -14.70 -7.20
N GLU A 45 10.33 -15.01 -7.24
CA GLU A 45 11.21 -15.06 -6.05
C GLU A 45 11.43 -13.66 -5.51
N MET A 46 11.58 -12.70 -6.41
CA MET A 46 11.64 -11.28 -6.04
C MET A 46 10.32 -10.78 -5.46
N ALA A 47 9.20 -11.07 -6.12
CA ALA A 47 7.90 -10.62 -5.64
C ALA A 47 7.56 -11.22 -4.27
N LEU A 48 7.88 -12.50 -4.05
CA LEU A 48 7.69 -13.17 -2.76
C LEU A 48 8.65 -12.66 -1.69
N GLY A 49 9.92 -12.44 -2.03
CA GLY A 49 10.90 -11.85 -1.12
C GLY A 49 10.46 -10.46 -0.65
N GLN A 50 9.96 -9.65 -1.58
CA GLN A 50 9.42 -8.32 -1.28
C GLN A 50 8.16 -8.40 -0.41
N LEU A 51 7.27 -9.35 -0.70
CA LEU A 51 6.08 -9.57 0.11
C LEU A 51 6.45 -9.94 1.55
N ILE A 52 7.39 -10.86 1.75
CA ILE A 52 7.80 -11.30 3.09
C ILE A 52 8.52 -10.16 3.85
N ALA A 53 9.48 -9.49 3.21
CA ALA A 53 10.25 -8.40 3.81
C ALA A 53 9.35 -7.24 4.24
N ASN A 54 8.51 -6.74 3.32
CA ASN A 54 7.61 -5.63 3.61
C ASN A 54 6.50 -6.02 4.59
N THR A 55 6.06 -7.28 4.59
CA THR A 55 5.07 -7.71 5.58
C THR A 55 5.63 -7.63 6.99
N LEU A 56 6.89 -8.04 7.20
CA LEU A 56 7.56 -7.93 8.50
C LEU A 56 7.82 -6.47 8.88
N LEU A 57 8.49 -5.71 8.01
CA LEU A 57 8.89 -4.33 8.30
C LEU A 57 7.69 -3.39 8.36
N GLY A 58 6.73 -3.54 7.45
CA GLY A 58 5.50 -2.76 7.44
C GLY A 58 4.57 -3.11 8.60
N SER A 59 4.53 -4.35 9.08
CA SER A 59 3.81 -4.67 10.33
C SER A 59 4.38 -3.91 11.52
N LEU A 60 5.72 -3.84 11.62
CA LEU A 60 6.38 -3.01 12.63
C LEU A 60 6.05 -1.52 12.44
N GLN A 61 6.05 -1.01 11.21
CA GLN A 61 5.65 0.37 10.91
C GLN A 61 4.22 0.68 11.40
N ILE A 62 3.26 -0.22 11.14
CA ILE A 62 1.86 -0.09 11.59
C ILE A 62 1.79 -0.13 13.12
N LEU A 63 2.49 -1.06 13.77
CA LEU A 63 2.50 -1.17 15.23
C LEU A 63 3.08 0.09 15.89
N ILE A 64 4.19 0.60 15.37
CA ILE A 64 4.80 1.86 15.85
C ILE A 64 3.81 3.01 15.70
N PHE A 65 3.15 3.13 14.54
CA PHE A 65 2.15 4.16 14.32
C PHE A 65 0.98 4.07 15.31
N LEU A 66 0.39 2.88 15.47
CA LEU A 66 -0.72 2.67 16.41
C LEU A 66 -0.30 2.92 17.86
N PHE A 67 0.92 2.52 18.23
CA PHE A 67 1.47 2.75 19.56
C PHE A 67 1.64 4.25 19.85
N PHE A 68 2.32 4.99 18.97
CA PHE A 68 2.53 6.42 19.16
C PHE A 68 1.22 7.20 19.19
N THR A 69 0.33 6.93 18.23
CA THR A 69 -0.93 7.67 18.13
C THR A 69 -1.87 7.41 19.31
N THR A 70 -1.93 6.18 19.80
CA THR A 70 -2.83 5.82 20.91
C THR A 70 -2.23 6.14 22.28
N VAL A 71 -0.96 5.84 22.52
CA VAL A 71 -0.34 5.96 23.84
C VAL A 71 0.19 7.36 24.10
N ILE A 72 0.90 7.94 23.13
CA ILE A 72 1.60 9.22 23.28
C ILE A 72 0.66 10.37 22.93
N PHE A 73 0.06 10.33 21.74
CA PHE A 73 -0.88 11.37 21.29
C PHE A 73 -2.28 11.23 21.88
N LYS A 74 -2.57 10.14 22.59
CA LYS A 74 -3.86 9.85 23.24
C LYS A 74 -5.06 10.03 22.30
N VAL A 75 -4.88 9.68 21.03
CA VAL A 75 -5.95 9.78 20.03
C VAL A 75 -7.01 8.74 20.35
N ASN A 76 -8.23 9.21 20.64
CA ASN A 76 -9.37 8.30 20.76
C ASN A 76 -9.91 8.00 19.36
N TRP A 77 -9.54 6.83 18.85
CA TRP A 77 -9.97 6.34 17.54
C TRP A 77 -11.43 5.88 17.53
N GLY A 78 -12.03 5.61 18.70
CA GLY A 78 -13.37 5.03 18.80
C GLY A 78 -13.45 3.57 18.30
N VAL A 79 -12.30 2.92 18.09
CA VAL A 79 -12.19 1.60 17.47
C VAL A 79 -11.14 0.77 18.20
N SER A 80 -11.35 -0.55 18.30
CA SER A 80 -10.33 -1.46 18.82
C SER A 80 -9.06 -1.42 17.96
N ILE A 81 -7.91 -1.33 18.62
CA ILE A 81 -6.58 -1.30 17.98
C ILE A 81 -6.38 -2.53 17.06
N ALA A 82 -6.93 -3.68 17.44
CA ALA A 82 -6.85 -4.90 16.65
C ALA A 82 -7.53 -4.76 15.27
N TYR A 83 -8.68 -4.10 15.20
CA TYR A 83 -9.38 -3.89 13.92
C TYR A 83 -8.63 -2.89 13.03
N MET A 84 -8.06 -1.82 13.62
CA MET A 84 -7.22 -0.88 12.88
C MET A 84 -5.98 -1.57 12.32
N PHE A 85 -5.30 -2.39 13.12
CA PHE A 85 -4.16 -3.16 12.67
C PHE A 85 -4.54 -4.08 11.50
N LEU A 86 -5.65 -4.81 11.61
CA LEU A 86 -6.11 -5.71 10.56
C LEU A 86 -6.36 -5.00 9.23
N ILE A 87 -7.10 -3.88 9.24
CA ILE A 87 -7.44 -3.16 8.00
C ILE A 87 -6.17 -2.57 7.37
N LEU A 88 -5.28 -1.97 8.16
CA LEU A 88 -4.03 -1.40 7.68
C LEU A 88 -3.07 -2.49 7.15
N PHE A 89 -3.07 -3.66 7.78
CA PHE A 89 -2.27 -4.81 7.35
C PHE A 89 -2.72 -5.32 5.98
N ILE A 90 -4.02 -5.46 5.74
CA ILE A 90 -4.56 -5.86 4.43
C ILE A 90 -4.28 -4.79 3.37
N PHE A 91 -4.41 -3.52 3.74
CA PHE A 91 -4.04 -2.41 2.86
C PHE A 91 -2.56 -2.44 2.48
N MET A 92 -1.66 -2.73 3.42
CA MET A 92 -0.23 -2.86 3.17
C MET A 92 0.06 -3.97 2.15
N ILE A 93 -0.58 -5.13 2.25
CA ILE A 93 -0.45 -6.20 1.24
C ILE A 93 -0.89 -5.70 -0.15
N THR A 94 -1.97 -4.92 -0.19
CA THR A 94 -2.45 -4.29 -1.43
C THR A 94 -1.44 -3.29 -2.00
N ALA A 95 -0.83 -2.47 -1.14
CA ALA A 95 0.22 -1.53 -1.52
C ALA A 95 1.48 -2.22 -2.06
N ILE A 96 1.86 -3.39 -1.50
CA ILE A 96 2.95 -4.23 -2.00
C ILE A 96 2.67 -4.70 -3.43
N GLY A 97 1.47 -5.24 -3.70
CA GLY A 97 1.09 -5.63 -5.06
C GLY A 97 1.15 -4.46 -6.04
N PHE A 98 0.70 -3.28 -5.60
CA PHE A 98 0.75 -2.07 -6.41
C PHE A 98 2.18 -1.64 -6.75
N ALA A 99 3.06 -1.56 -5.75
CA ALA A 99 4.46 -1.18 -5.89
C ALA A 99 5.21 -2.13 -6.84
N ILE A 100 5.03 -3.44 -6.68
CA ILE A 100 5.65 -4.45 -7.56
C ILE A 100 5.14 -4.30 -9.01
N GLY A 101 3.85 -4.06 -9.20
CA GLY A 101 3.28 -3.80 -10.52
C GLY A 101 3.85 -2.55 -11.20
N LEU A 102 3.98 -1.46 -10.44
CA LEU A 102 4.56 -0.24 -10.96
C LEU A 102 6.04 -0.41 -11.31
N ALA A 103 6.79 -1.18 -10.53
CA ALA A 103 8.20 -1.49 -10.75
C ALA A 103 8.43 -2.38 -11.97
N GLY A 104 7.44 -3.17 -12.38
CA GLY A 104 7.48 -3.92 -13.63
C GLY A 104 7.40 -3.05 -14.88
N ILE A 105 6.79 -1.86 -14.77
CA ILE A 105 6.63 -0.91 -15.89
C ILE A 105 7.79 0.09 -15.90
N ILE A 106 8.17 0.61 -14.73
CA ILE A 106 9.18 1.65 -14.59
C ILE A 106 10.44 1.06 -13.98
N LYS A 107 11.44 0.82 -14.83
CA LYS A 107 12.72 0.25 -14.39
C LYS A 107 13.67 1.26 -13.74
N GLU A 108 13.41 2.55 -13.88
CA GLU A 108 14.28 3.61 -13.37
C GLU A 108 13.85 4.06 -11.98
N SER A 109 14.70 3.80 -10.97
CA SER A 109 14.39 4.00 -9.55
C SER A 109 13.96 5.42 -9.23
N GLU A 110 14.62 6.43 -9.81
CA GLU A 110 14.23 7.84 -9.63
C GLU A 110 12.83 8.13 -10.18
N LYS A 111 12.56 7.74 -11.44
CA LYS A 111 11.23 7.91 -12.06
C LYS A 111 10.14 7.13 -11.33
N TYR A 112 10.47 5.93 -10.89
CA TYR A 112 9.57 5.08 -10.12
C TYR A 112 9.17 5.76 -8.82
N ASN A 113 10.13 6.28 -8.05
CA ASN A 113 9.86 6.97 -6.78
C ASN A 113 9.04 8.25 -6.99
N MET A 114 9.36 9.06 -8.02
CA MET A 114 8.59 10.26 -8.35
C MET A 114 7.13 9.93 -8.70
N ILE A 115 6.92 8.93 -9.55
CA ILE A 115 5.58 8.51 -9.97
C ILE A 115 4.81 7.91 -8.81
N LEU A 116 5.46 7.09 -7.98
CA LEU A 116 4.82 6.51 -6.82
C LEU A 116 4.40 7.57 -5.79
N MET A 117 5.22 8.59 -5.56
CA MET A 117 4.88 9.72 -4.70
C MET A 117 3.64 10.46 -5.20
N LEU A 118 3.59 10.76 -6.51
CA LEU A 118 2.42 11.39 -7.14
C LEU A 118 1.17 10.51 -7.00
N ILE A 119 1.29 9.21 -7.24
CA ILE A 119 0.18 8.28 -7.10
C ILE A 119 -0.31 8.22 -5.66
N ALA A 120 0.59 8.09 -4.68
CA ALA A 120 0.25 8.07 -3.26
C ALA A 120 -0.52 9.33 -2.85
N LEU A 121 -0.09 10.50 -3.34
CA LEU A 121 -0.76 11.77 -3.07
C LEU A 121 -2.15 11.84 -3.71
N VAL A 122 -2.26 11.55 -5.01
CA VAL A 122 -3.53 11.62 -5.74
C VAL A 122 -4.54 10.60 -5.19
N THR A 123 -4.09 9.37 -4.93
CA THR A 123 -4.96 8.31 -4.41
C THR A 123 -5.39 8.56 -2.97
N SER A 124 -4.55 9.13 -2.11
CA SER A 124 -4.97 9.48 -0.74
C SER A 124 -5.91 10.68 -0.70
N PHE A 125 -5.79 11.61 -1.65
CA PHE A 125 -6.74 12.69 -1.84
C PHE A 125 -8.10 12.16 -2.31
N LEU A 126 -8.10 11.40 -3.41
CA LEU A 126 -9.32 10.81 -3.99
C LEU A 126 -9.93 9.70 -3.13
N GLY A 127 -9.14 9.09 -2.25
CA GLY A 127 -9.57 8.07 -1.29
C GLY A 127 -10.46 8.62 -0.18
N GLY A 128 -10.54 9.95 -0.01
CA GLY A 128 -11.44 10.59 0.95
C GLY A 128 -10.85 10.86 2.33
N SER A 129 -9.51 10.84 2.43
CA SER A 129 -8.82 11.05 3.71
C SER A 129 -8.82 12.50 4.18
N PHE A 130 -8.76 13.42 3.21
CA PHE A 130 -8.65 14.85 3.45
C PHE A 130 -10.00 15.57 3.34
N PHE A 131 -10.90 15.06 2.49
CA PHE A 131 -12.22 15.63 2.25
C PHE A 131 -13.30 14.55 2.28
N PRO A 132 -14.48 14.84 2.85
CA PRO A 132 -15.63 13.93 2.77
C PRO A 132 -16.07 13.80 1.32
N LEU A 133 -15.96 12.58 0.77
CA LEU A 133 -16.30 12.29 -0.63
C LEU A 133 -17.81 12.45 -0.94
N GLU A 134 -18.65 12.46 0.10
CA GLU A 134 -20.10 12.69 0.01
C GLU A 134 -20.43 14.08 -0.55
N ASN A 135 -19.55 15.07 -0.34
CA ASN A 135 -19.75 16.45 -0.80
C ASN A 135 -19.18 16.69 -2.21
N LEU A 136 -18.59 15.68 -2.86
CA LEU A 136 -17.99 15.80 -4.18
C LEU A 136 -18.94 15.30 -5.28
N ASN A 137 -18.69 15.74 -6.52
CA ASN A 137 -19.46 15.32 -7.69
C ASN A 137 -19.56 13.79 -7.82
N LYS A 138 -20.71 13.28 -8.29
CA LYS A 138 -21.00 11.84 -8.47
C LYS A 138 -19.91 11.07 -9.25
N LEU A 139 -19.25 11.74 -10.19
CA LEU A 139 -18.13 11.18 -10.95
C LEU A 139 -16.91 10.85 -10.07
N ILE A 140 -16.52 11.77 -9.18
CA ILE A 140 -15.36 11.59 -8.29
C ILE A 140 -15.64 10.45 -7.30
N ASN A 141 -16.86 10.41 -6.76
CA ASN A 141 -17.30 9.32 -5.89
C ASN A 141 -17.20 7.96 -6.59
N LYS A 142 -17.61 7.86 -7.86
CA LYS A 142 -17.51 6.62 -8.64
C LYS A 142 -16.06 6.20 -8.92
N ILE A 143 -15.18 7.14 -9.23
CA ILE A 143 -13.74 6.87 -9.45
C ILE A 143 -13.08 6.41 -8.15
N SER A 144 -13.43 7.01 -7.02
CA SER A 144 -12.84 6.65 -5.73
C SER A 144 -13.13 5.22 -5.28
N ASN A 145 -14.18 4.57 -5.80
CA ASN A 145 -14.44 3.14 -5.54
C ASN A 145 -13.34 2.22 -6.09
N PHE A 146 -12.56 2.69 -7.07
CA PHE A 146 -11.41 1.97 -7.62
C PHE A 146 -10.12 2.21 -6.82
N ILE A 147 -10.19 2.95 -5.71
CA ILE A 147 -9.02 3.33 -4.90
C ILE A 147 -9.06 2.54 -3.59
N PRO A 148 -8.02 1.74 -3.26
CA PRO A 148 -8.02 0.90 -2.08
C PRO A 148 -8.10 1.71 -0.78
N GLN A 149 -7.51 2.91 -0.73
CA GLN A 149 -7.59 3.80 0.44
C GLN A 149 -9.04 4.12 0.84
N ARG A 150 -9.97 4.25 -0.12
CA ARG A 150 -11.37 4.54 0.19
C ARG A 150 -11.98 3.45 1.07
N TRP A 151 -11.71 2.19 0.76
CA TRP A 151 -12.25 1.05 1.50
C TRP A 151 -11.71 0.96 2.93
N VAL A 152 -10.47 1.39 3.15
CA VAL A 152 -9.88 1.52 4.50
C VAL A 152 -10.60 2.61 5.29
N ILE A 153 -10.83 3.77 4.68
CA ILE A 153 -11.47 4.89 5.34
C ILE A 153 -12.93 4.56 5.66
N ASP A 154 -13.66 3.99 4.71
CA ASP A 154 -15.03 3.52 4.92
C ASP A 154 -15.12 2.49 6.07
N ALA A 155 -14.18 1.53 6.11
CA ALA A 155 -14.10 0.57 7.21
C ALA A 155 -13.83 1.25 8.55
N PHE A 156 -12.94 2.25 8.57
CA PHE A 156 -12.68 3.02 9.77
C PHE A 156 -13.91 3.80 10.24
N VAL A 157 -14.63 4.47 9.32
CA VAL A 157 -15.85 5.22 9.67
C VAL A 157 -16.88 4.31 10.34
N LYS A 158 -17.19 3.18 9.70
CA LYS A 158 -18.16 2.19 10.21
C LYS A 158 -17.80 1.67 11.59
N LEU A 159 -16.50 1.40 11.83
CA LEU A 159 -16.04 0.96 13.14
C LEU A 159 -16.10 2.08 14.19
N SER A 160 -15.77 3.32 13.82
CA SER A 160 -15.84 4.47 14.74
C SER A 160 -17.28 4.81 15.16
N GLU A 161 -18.26 4.43 14.36
CA GLU A 161 -19.69 4.58 14.66
C GLU A 161 -20.24 3.43 15.53
N GLY A 162 -19.39 2.49 15.97
CA GLY A 162 -19.77 1.36 16.81
C GLY A 162 -20.12 0.09 16.03
N GLY A 163 -19.84 0.05 14.73
CA GLY A 163 -20.02 -1.13 13.89
C GLY A 163 -19.14 -2.30 14.31
N THR A 164 -19.54 -3.51 13.88
CA THR A 164 -18.85 -4.76 14.17
C THR A 164 -18.01 -5.23 12.98
N ILE A 165 -17.28 -6.35 13.13
CA ILE A 165 -16.53 -6.97 12.02
C ILE A 165 -17.45 -7.31 10.82
N SER A 166 -18.74 -7.58 11.07
CA SER A 166 -19.71 -7.89 10.03
C SER A 166 -19.93 -6.72 9.08
N ASP A 167 -19.89 -5.49 9.59
CA ASP A 167 -20.18 -4.28 8.81
C ASP A 167 -19.03 -3.89 7.87
N ILE A 168 -17.81 -4.33 8.21
CA ILE A 168 -16.61 -4.13 7.41
C ILE A 168 -16.24 -5.34 6.55
N TYR A 169 -17.02 -6.42 6.59
CA TYR A 169 -16.72 -7.66 5.86
C TYR A 169 -16.53 -7.39 4.36
N THR A 170 -17.44 -6.62 3.76
CA THR A 170 -17.34 -6.21 2.35
C THR A 170 -16.07 -5.42 2.08
N ASN A 171 -15.66 -4.54 2.99
CA ASN A 171 -14.49 -3.68 2.80
C ASN A 171 -13.21 -4.51 2.84
N ILE A 172 -13.12 -5.46 3.77
CA ILE A 172 -12.04 -6.43 3.87
C ILE A 172 -11.97 -7.28 2.60
N LEU A 173 -13.10 -7.80 2.13
CA LEU A 173 -13.17 -8.64 0.94
C LEU A 173 -12.68 -7.88 -0.29
N VAL A 174 -13.14 -6.64 -0.48
CA VAL A 174 -12.70 -5.80 -1.61
C VAL A 174 -11.21 -5.48 -1.53
N LEU A 175 -10.68 -5.15 -0.35
CA LEU A 175 -9.24 -4.93 -0.17
C LEU A 175 -8.41 -6.18 -0.48
N ILE A 176 -8.84 -7.35 -0.02
CA ILE A 176 -8.19 -8.62 -0.36
C ILE A 176 -8.21 -8.87 -1.87
N LEU A 177 -9.35 -8.61 -2.51
CA LEU A 177 -9.50 -8.76 -3.96
C LEU A 177 -8.52 -7.82 -4.70
N PHE A 178 -8.42 -6.56 -4.29
CA PHE A 178 -7.42 -5.63 -4.81
C PHE A 178 -6.00 -6.14 -4.62
N GLY A 179 -5.66 -6.64 -3.43
CA GLY A 179 -4.35 -7.21 -3.15
C GLY A 179 -4.01 -8.37 -4.08
N ILE A 180 -4.92 -9.32 -4.26
CA ILE A 180 -4.71 -10.47 -5.16
C ILE A 180 -4.54 -10.02 -6.61
N VAL A 181 -5.40 -9.12 -7.09
CA VAL A 181 -5.37 -8.63 -8.47
C VAL A 181 -4.07 -7.88 -8.75
N LEU A 182 -3.70 -6.93 -7.88
CA LEU A 182 -2.50 -6.13 -8.04
C LEU A 182 -1.22 -6.96 -7.89
N PHE A 183 -1.19 -7.91 -6.96
CA PHE A 183 -0.04 -8.79 -6.79
C PHE A 183 0.15 -9.73 -7.99
N THR A 184 -0.95 -10.31 -8.49
CA THR A 184 -0.92 -11.14 -9.70
C THR A 184 -0.49 -10.34 -10.93
N PHE A 185 -1.00 -9.11 -11.06
CA PHE A 185 -0.56 -8.17 -12.09
C PHE A 185 0.92 -7.83 -11.95
N GLY A 186 1.40 -7.60 -10.74
CA GLY A 186 2.79 -7.29 -10.45
C GLY A 186 3.76 -8.39 -10.85
N ILE A 187 3.46 -9.64 -10.51
CA ILE A 187 4.28 -10.79 -10.94
C ILE A 187 4.37 -10.87 -12.47
N LYS A 188 3.26 -10.61 -13.18
CA LYS A 188 3.23 -10.63 -14.65
C LYS A 188 3.96 -9.44 -15.27
N SER A 189 3.86 -8.27 -14.67
CA SER A 189 4.50 -7.05 -15.18
C SER A 189 6.02 -7.07 -15.02
N LEU A 190 6.54 -7.81 -14.04
CA LEU A 190 7.98 -7.92 -13.79
C LEU A 190 8.73 -8.73 -14.87
N LYS A 191 8.05 -9.22 -15.93
CA LYS A 191 8.67 -9.98 -17.03
C LYS A 191 9.90 -9.24 -17.59
N PRO A 192 11.02 -9.93 -17.84
CA PRO A 192 12.15 -9.32 -18.53
C PRO A 192 11.67 -8.85 -19.91
N ASN A 193 11.74 -7.55 -20.19
CA ASN A 193 11.63 -7.08 -21.57
C ASN A 193 12.80 -7.67 -22.34
N LEU A 194 12.50 -8.22 -23.51
CA LEU A 194 13.45 -8.82 -24.45
C LEU A 194 14.56 -7.87 -24.94
N GLU A 195 14.55 -6.60 -24.51
CA GLU A 195 15.61 -5.61 -24.78
C GLU A 195 16.82 -5.75 -23.83
N ASP A 196 16.71 -6.51 -22.74
CA ASP A 196 17.84 -6.79 -21.83
C ASP A 196 18.60 -8.09 -22.20
N LEU A 197 18.32 -8.69 -23.37
CA LEU A 197 19.05 -9.83 -23.98
C LEU A 197 19.81 -9.37 -25.22
#